data_AF-A0A6A8MFC6-F1
#
_entry.id   AF-A0A6A8MFC6-F1
#
_cell.length_a   1.000
_cell.length_b   1.000
_cell.length_c   1.000
_cell.angle_alpha   90.00
_cell.angle_beta   90.00
_cell.angle_gamma   90.00
#
_symmetry.space_group_name_H-M   'P 1'
#
loop_
_entity.id
_entity.type
_entity.pdbx_description
1 polymer ?
#
loop_
_entity_poly.entity_id
_entity_poly.type
_entity_poly.pdbx_seq_one_letter_code
_entity_poly.pdbx_strand_id
1 'polypeptide(L)'
;MKASPAIGQSGIYNIPVTYTDGSKKIVTIKITMPTLNYWTKADKASARTKLLVVINGFRSAVNVSPVTLDTTPEYQTYLNQRAAEKVKQFAETGATDHSGKTLYKQFGVTSDEDLGYLEIDAGLPLKEQVKRFVTYTNNTVQAEKDDYEASDIRHERHNLTNPPHTVGHYLGYIDSSSKKFVIGIGTYTSGNAIYVASVMSDLN
;
A
#
# COMPACT_ATOMS: atom_id res chain seq x y z
N MET A 1 -7.46 -9.56 43.38
CA MET A 1 -8.20 -10.16 42.24
C MET A 1 -7.30 -10.08 41.01
N LYS A 2 -6.93 -11.20 40.38
CA LYS A 2 -6.16 -11.18 39.13
C LYS A 2 -7.13 -10.92 37.99
N ALA A 3 -6.92 -9.83 37.25
CA ALA A 3 -7.72 -9.48 36.08
C ALA A 3 -7.68 -10.63 35.06
N SER A 4 -8.85 -11.02 34.53
CA SER A 4 -8.91 -11.86 33.34
C SER A 4 -8.16 -11.17 32.20
N PRO A 5 -7.29 -11.89 31.45
CA PRO A 5 -6.61 -11.28 30.33
C PRO A 5 -7.62 -10.80 29.29
N ALA A 6 -7.39 -9.61 28.72
CA ALA A 6 -8.20 -9.08 27.64
C ALA A 6 -8.19 -10.04 26.44
N ILE A 7 -9.36 -10.24 25.82
CA ILE A 7 -9.52 -11.01 24.58
C ILE A 7 -8.62 -10.37 23.50
N GLY A 8 -7.75 -11.16 22.85
CA GLY A 8 -6.95 -10.71 21.69
C GLY A 8 -5.42 -10.56 21.89
N GLN A 9 -4.80 -11.15 22.92
CA GLN A 9 -3.34 -11.10 23.12
C GLN A 9 -2.69 -12.48 22.99
N SER A 10 -1.44 -12.54 22.53
CA SER A 10 -0.61 -13.75 22.67
C SER A 10 -0.40 -14.07 24.15
N GLY A 11 -0.53 -15.33 24.53
CA GLY A 11 -0.39 -15.72 25.92
C GLY A 11 -0.60 -17.21 26.18
N ILE A 12 -0.27 -17.62 27.41
CA ILE A 12 -0.59 -18.93 27.93
C ILE A 12 -1.79 -18.77 28.86
N TYR A 13 -2.89 -19.44 28.52
CA TYR A 13 -4.17 -19.37 29.20
C TYR A 13 -4.44 -20.69 29.90
N ASN A 14 -4.58 -20.65 31.21
CA ASN A 14 -4.94 -21.81 32.02
C ASN A 14 -6.44 -21.77 32.30
N ILE A 15 -7.19 -22.64 31.63
CA ILE A 15 -8.64 -22.74 31.75
C ILE A 15 -8.98 -23.89 32.70
N PRO A 16 -9.61 -23.62 33.86
CA PRO A 16 -10.13 -24.68 34.70
C PRO A 16 -11.37 -25.30 34.05
N VAL A 17 -11.35 -26.61 33.83
CA VAL A 17 -12.46 -27.40 33.32
C VAL A 17 -12.96 -28.29 34.45
N THR A 18 -14.27 -28.23 34.70
CA THR A 18 -14.96 -29.15 35.62
C THR A 18 -15.72 -30.16 34.79
N TYR A 19 -15.48 -31.44 35.02
CA TYR A 19 -16.18 -32.54 34.35
C TYR A 19 -17.52 -32.83 35.05
N THR A 20 -18.40 -33.56 34.36
CA THR A 20 -19.73 -33.92 34.89
C THR A 20 -19.67 -34.78 36.15
N ASP A 21 -18.56 -35.47 36.41
CA ASP A 21 -18.29 -36.22 37.64
C ASP A 21 -17.75 -35.35 38.80
N GLY A 22 -17.65 -34.03 38.60
CA GLY A 22 -17.16 -33.07 39.59
C GLY A 22 -15.63 -32.96 39.66
N SER A 23 -14.88 -33.78 38.91
CA SER A 23 -13.43 -33.67 38.83
C SER A 23 -13.01 -32.38 38.12
N LYS A 24 -11.82 -31.86 38.46
CA LYS A 24 -11.29 -30.60 37.91
C LYS A 24 -9.94 -30.84 37.25
N LYS A 25 -9.74 -30.23 36.08
CA LYS A 25 -8.45 -30.20 35.38
C LYS A 25 -8.15 -28.80 34.87
N ILE A 26 -6.87 -28.45 34.83
CA ILE A 26 -6.42 -27.24 34.14
C ILE A 26 -6.03 -27.63 32.72
N VAL A 27 -6.67 -26.99 31.75
CA VAL A 27 -6.28 -27.04 30.33
C VAL A 27 -5.43 -25.81 30.04
N THR A 28 -4.20 -26.03 29.63
CA THR A 28 -3.30 -24.96 29.20
C THR A 28 -3.42 -24.77 27.70
N ILE A 29 -3.87 -23.60 27.27
CA ILE A 29 -3.96 -23.20 25.87
C ILE A 29 -2.89 -22.14 25.61
N LYS A 30 -2.04 -22.38 24.61
CA LYS A 30 -1.12 -21.37 24.10
C LYS A 30 -1.76 -20.67 22.91
N ILE A 31 -2.14 -19.41 23.08
CA ILE A 31 -2.57 -18.56 21.97
C ILE A 31 -1.34 -17.80 21.47
N THR A 32 -1.01 -17.99 20.20
CA THR A 32 0.01 -17.19 19.52
C THR A 32 -0.71 -16.32 18.51
N MET A 33 -0.86 -15.04 18.82
CA MET A 33 -1.23 -14.04 17.81
C MET A 33 0.01 -13.77 16.95
N PRO A 34 -0.12 -13.66 15.62
CA PRO A 34 0.98 -13.21 14.78
C PRO A 34 1.45 -11.83 15.26
N THR A 35 2.75 -11.67 15.44
CA THR A 35 3.34 -10.36 15.72
C THR A 35 3.12 -9.47 14.50
N LEU A 36 2.41 -8.36 14.68
CA LEU A 36 2.22 -7.36 13.62
C LEU A 36 3.55 -6.74 13.22
N ASN A 37 4.05 -7.09 12.03
CA ASN A 37 5.21 -6.45 11.44
C ASN A 37 4.80 -5.16 10.75
N TYR A 38 4.67 -4.08 11.50
CA TYR A 38 4.49 -2.75 10.93
C TYR A 38 5.77 -2.29 10.23
N TRP A 39 5.63 -1.73 9.03
CA TRP A 39 6.77 -1.16 8.31
C TRP A 39 7.34 0.02 9.10
N THR A 40 8.62 -0.10 9.44
CA THR A 40 9.36 0.98 10.10
C THR A 40 9.58 2.15 9.13
N LYS A 41 10.06 3.28 9.66
CA LYS A 41 10.50 4.42 8.83
C LYS A 41 11.54 3.99 7.77
N ALA A 42 12.43 3.07 8.13
CA ALA A 42 13.47 2.55 7.24
C ALA A 42 12.88 1.67 6.12
N ASP A 43 11.93 0.79 6.42
CA ASP A 43 11.27 -0.05 5.42
C ASP A 43 10.54 0.80 4.39
N LYS A 44 9.79 1.80 4.86
CA LYS A 44 9.11 2.76 3.99
C LYS A 44 10.12 3.49 3.10
N ALA A 45 11.22 4.00 3.65
CA ALA A 45 12.27 4.68 2.86
C ALA A 45 12.90 3.77 1.78
N SER A 46 13.15 2.50 2.12
CA SER A 46 13.64 1.50 1.16
C SER A 46 12.65 1.28 0.01
N ALA A 47 11.36 1.16 0.34
CA ALA A 47 10.31 1.03 -0.66
C ALA A 47 10.23 2.25 -1.60
N ARG A 48 10.29 3.48 -1.06
CA ARG A 48 10.27 4.70 -1.88
C ARG A 48 11.40 4.72 -2.91
N THR A 49 12.61 4.35 -2.46
CA THR A 49 13.80 4.33 -3.31
C THR A 49 13.65 3.31 -4.44
N LYS A 50 13.13 2.11 -4.14
CA LYS A 50 12.90 1.07 -5.14
C LYS A 50 11.81 1.46 -6.15
N LEU A 51 10.75 2.13 -5.70
CA LEU A 51 9.70 2.62 -6.60
C LEU A 51 10.16 3.76 -7.49
N LEU A 52 11.01 4.66 -6.97
CA LEU A 52 11.63 5.71 -7.79
C LEU A 52 12.39 5.10 -8.98
N VAL A 53 13.09 3.99 -8.77
CA VAL A 53 13.80 3.27 -9.83
C VAL A 53 12.83 2.72 -10.88
N VAL A 54 11.73 2.09 -10.47
CA VAL A 54 10.69 1.58 -11.37
C VAL A 54 10.13 2.71 -12.24
N ILE A 55 9.74 3.82 -11.61
CA ILE A 55 9.11 4.96 -12.30
C ILE A 55 10.09 5.64 -13.26
N ASN A 56 11.32 5.90 -12.82
CA ASN A 56 12.33 6.47 -13.70
C ASN A 56 12.70 5.50 -14.84
N GLY A 57 12.53 4.19 -14.66
CA GLY A 57 12.63 3.20 -15.73
C GLY A 57 11.58 3.42 -16.82
N PHE A 58 10.30 3.55 -16.44
CA PHE A 58 9.21 3.85 -17.39
C PHE A 58 9.40 5.21 -18.07
N ARG A 59 9.81 6.25 -17.33
CA ARG A 59 10.09 7.59 -17.88
C ARG A 59 11.22 7.53 -18.90
N SER A 60 12.32 6.85 -18.57
CA SER A 60 13.45 6.67 -19.50
C SER A 60 13.05 5.94 -20.77
N ALA A 61 12.15 4.95 -20.70
CA ALA A 61 11.70 4.19 -21.87
C ALA A 61 10.95 5.05 -22.90
N VAL A 62 10.40 6.20 -22.47
CA VAL A 62 9.68 7.16 -23.33
C VAL A 62 10.39 8.52 -23.43
N ASN A 63 11.70 8.57 -23.13
CA ASN A 63 12.53 9.78 -23.20
C ASN A 63 12.04 10.96 -22.34
N VAL A 64 11.43 10.66 -21.19
CA VAL A 64 11.01 11.65 -20.21
C VAL A 64 12.06 11.75 -19.10
N SER A 65 12.43 12.98 -18.72
CA SER A 65 13.44 13.24 -17.68
C SER A 65 13.09 12.58 -16.35
N PRO A 66 14.07 12.03 -15.61
CA PRO A 66 13.80 11.40 -14.33
C PRO A 66 13.25 12.38 -13.29
N VAL A 67 12.42 11.86 -12.38
CA VAL A 67 11.99 12.57 -11.18
C VAL A 67 12.92 12.27 -10.00
N THR A 68 12.91 13.16 -9.01
CA THR A 68 13.64 12.98 -7.74
C THR A 68 12.68 12.75 -6.58
N LEU A 69 13.10 11.95 -5.58
CA LEU A 69 12.28 11.72 -4.40
C LEU A 69 12.26 12.97 -3.51
N ASP A 70 11.07 13.47 -3.15
CA ASP A 70 10.94 14.51 -2.14
C ASP A 70 10.87 13.88 -0.74
N THR A 71 11.88 14.13 0.09
CA THR A 71 11.99 13.54 1.44
C THR A 71 11.61 14.50 2.56
N THR A 72 10.93 15.61 2.25
CA THR A 72 10.47 16.60 3.24
C THR A 72 9.64 15.92 4.35
N PRO A 73 10.08 15.96 5.63
CA PRO A 73 9.47 15.18 6.72
C PRO A 73 7.97 15.41 6.91
N GLU A 74 7.51 16.63 6.71
CA GLU A 74 6.11 17.05 6.84
C GLU A 74 5.24 16.35 5.80
N TYR A 75 5.65 16.36 4.53
CA TYR A 75 4.97 15.66 3.44
C TYR A 75 4.94 14.17 3.68
N GLN A 76 6.07 13.60 4.10
CA GLN A 76 6.18 12.18 4.37
C GLN A 76 5.28 11.74 5.51
N THR A 77 5.18 12.53 6.57
CA THR A 77 4.29 12.24 7.70
C THR A 77 2.83 12.30 7.27
N TYR A 78 2.44 13.38 6.60
CA TYR A 78 1.07 13.57 6.12
C TYR A 78 0.63 12.46 5.16
N LEU A 79 1.43 12.17 4.14
CA LEU A 79 1.10 11.16 3.14
C LEU A 79 1.10 9.74 3.74
N ASN A 80 1.97 9.44 4.71
CA ASN A 80 1.90 8.16 5.42
C ASN A 80 0.63 8.01 6.24
N GLN A 81 0.18 9.07 6.91
CA GLN A 81 -1.09 9.07 7.63
C GLN A 81 -2.25 8.89 6.66
N ARG A 82 -2.25 9.63 5.55
CA ARG A 82 -3.32 9.54 4.55
C ARG A 82 -3.40 8.17 3.91
N ALA A 83 -2.25 7.60 3.56
CA ALA A 83 -2.16 6.23 3.10
C ALA A 83 -2.70 5.23 4.14
N ALA A 84 -2.45 5.45 5.44
CA ALA A 84 -2.99 4.63 6.53
C ALA A 84 -4.53 4.75 6.68
N GLU A 85 -5.11 5.92 6.39
CA GLU A 85 -6.56 6.11 6.37
C GLU A 85 -7.21 5.42 5.17
N LYS A 86 -6.60 5.54 3.99
CA LYS A 86 -7.11 4.93 2.74
C LYS A 86 -7.10 3.42 2.77
N VAL A 87 -6.03 2.85 3.31
CA VAL A 87 -5.92 1.40 3.46
C VAL A 87 -6.94 0.86 4.44
N LYS A 88 -7.21 1.59 5.52
CA LYS A 88 -8.26 1.26 6.48
C LYS A 88 -9.65 1.32 5.82
N GLN A 89 -9.94 2.39 5.08
CA GLN A 89 -11.20 2.54 4.36
C GLN A 89 -11.42 1.36 3.41
N PHE A 90 -10.44 1.03 2.58
CA PHE A 90 -10.54 -0.10 1.67
C PHE A 90 -10.73 -1.43 2.39
N ALA A 91 -10.02 -1.65 3.51
CA ALA A 91 -10.18 -2.86 4.31
C ALA A 91 -11.60 -3.00 4.91
N GLU A 92 -12.21 -1.88 5.28
CA GLU A 92 -13.53 -1.86 5.94
C GLU A 92 -14.70 -1.85 4.96
N THR A 93 -14.51 -1.30 3.75
CA THR A 93 -15.61 -1.05 2.81
C THR A 93 -15.38 -1.57 1.40
N GLY A 94 -14.16 -1.95 1.04
CA GLY A 94 -13.75 -2.27 -0.34
C GLY A 94 -13.63 -1.06 -1.27
N ALA A 95 -13.80 0.16 -0.76
CA ALA A 95 -13.80 1.38 -1.58
C ALA A 95 -12.38 1.86 -1.92
N THR A 96 -12.17 2.24 -3.19
CA THR A 96 -10.91 2.77 -3.73
C THR A 96 -11.02 4.25 -4.12
N ASP A 97 -11.90 5.01 -3.46
CA ASP A 97 -12.18 6.39 -3.85
C ASP A 97 -10.94 7.27 -3.67
N HIS A 98 -10.64 8.11 -4.66
CA HIS A 98 -9.59 9.11 -4.53
C HIS A 98 -9.99 10.21 -3.53
N SER A 99 -9.01 10.74 -2.81
CA SER A 99 -9.13 11.84 -1.84
C SER A 99 -9.56 13.17 -2.47
N GLY A 100 -9.45 13.30 -3.80
CA GLY A 100 -9.73 14.52 -4.55
C GLY A 100 -8.63 15.58 -4.45
N LYS A 101 -8.53 16.44 -5.47
CA LYS A 101 -7.45 17.44 -5.65
C LYS A 101 -7.33 18.46 -4.51
N THR A 102 -8.44 18.75 -3.80
CA THR A 102 -8.49 19.82 -2.79
C THR A 102 -7.64 19.51 -1.55
N LEU A 103 -7.49 18.24 -1.19
CA LEU A 103 -6.79 17.84 0.03
C LEU A 103 -5.27 18.11 -0.03
N TYR A 104 -4.72 18.07 -1.24
CA TYR A 104 -3.29 18.12 -1.51
C TYR A 104 -2.78 19.50 -1.94
N LYS A 105 -3.70 20.42 -2.29
CA LYS A 105 -3.40 21.83 -2.59
C LYS A 105 -2.62 22.53 -1.48
N GLN A 106 -2.89 22.21 -0.21
CA GLN A 106 -2.18 22.81 0.93
C GLN A 106 -0.68 22.48 0.97
N PHE A 107 -0.24 21.49 0.21
CA PHE A 107 1.16 21.09 0.07
C PHE A 107 1.75 21.43 -1.29
N GLY A 108 1.07 22.28 -2.09
CA GLY A 108 1.51 22.65 -3.44
C GLY A 108 1.41 21.51 -4.46
N VAL A 109 0.67 20.45 -4.15
CA VAL A 109 0.55 19.28 -5.02
C VAL A 109 -0.63 19.44 -5.98
N THR A 110 -0.40 19.21 -7.28
CA THR A 110 -1.33 19.63 -8.35
C THR A 110 -1.97 18.49 -9.15
N SER A 111 -1.50 17.24 -9.00
CA SER A 111 -2.05 16.06 -9.70
C SER A 111 -3.18 15.35 -8.98
N ASP A 112 -3.81 14.47 -9.76
CA ASP A 112 -4.59 13.34 -9.28
C ASP A 112 -3.75 12.37 -8.44
N GLU A 113 -4.37 11.83 -7.40
CA GLU A 113 -3.83 10.79 -6.53
C GLU A 113 -3.78 9.47 -7.31
N ASP A 114 -2.71 8.68 -7.18
CA ASP A 114 -2.59 7.34 -7.76
C ASP A 114 -2.75 6.28 -6.68
N LEU A 115 -3.79 5.43 -6.69
CA LEU A 115 -4.02 4.48 -5.59
C LEU A 115 -3.61 3.05 -5.96
N GLY A 116 -2.57 2.54 -5.32
CA GLY A 116 -2.19 1.13 -5.38
C GLY A 116 -2.61 0.35 -4.12
N TYR A 117 -3.36 -0.73 -4.30
CA TYR A 117 -3.76 -1.67 -3.23
C TYR A 117 -3.19 -3.06 -3.48
N LEU A 118 -2.58 -3.68 -2.48
CA LEU A 118 -2.25 -5.10 -2.52
C LEU A 118 -2.35 -5.68 -1.12
N GLU A 119 -2.87 -6.91 -1.07
CA GLU A 119 -2.84 -7.76 0.10
C GLU A 119 -1.50 -8.49 0.19
N ILE A 120 -0.77 -8.26 1.28
CA ILE A 120 0.45 -8.96 1.65
C ILE A 120 0.21 -9.75 2.93
N ASP A 121 0.79 -10.94 3.00
CA ASP A 121 0.79 -11.73 4.24
C ASP A 121 1.70 -11.06 5.29
N ALA A 122 1.12 -10.69 6.43
CA ALA A 122 1.81 -10.05 7.56
C ALA A 122 2.90 -10.94 8.19
N GLY A 123 2.80 -12.26 8.01
CA GLY A 123 3.79 -13.24 8.45
C GLY A 123 5.07 -13.25 7.62
N LEU A 124 5.10 -12.57 6.47
CA LEU A 124 6.30 -12.48 5.64
C LEU A 124 7.35 -11.56 6.28
N PRO A 125 8.65 -11.86 6.08
CA PRO A 125 9.72 -10.92 6.41
C PRO A 125 9.51 -9.56 5.73
N LEU A 126 9.74 -8.45 6.44
CA LEU A 126 9.54 -7.08 5.93
C LEU A 126 10.21 -6.84 4.57
N LYS A 127 11.41 -7.39 4.35
CA LYS A 127 12.11 -7.31 3.05
C LYS A 127 11.31 -7.90 1.88
N GLU A 128 10.59 -9.00 2.13
CA GLU A 128 9.75 -9.67 1.13
C GLU A 128 8.44 -8.91 0.92
N GLN A 129 7.90 -8.29 1.98
CA GLN A 129 6.75 -7.39 1.84
C GLN A 129 7.09 -6.20 0.94
N VAL A 130 8.23 -5.53 1.20
CA VAL A 130 8.72 -4.43 0.36
C VAL A 130 8.96 -4.89 -1.09
N LYS A 131 9.52 -6.08 -1.29
CA LYS A 131 9.73 -6.64 -2.63
C LYS A 131 8.41 -6.85 -3.37
N ARG A 132 7.43 -7.50 -2.73
CA ARG A 132 6.10 -7.74 -3.33
C ARG A 132 5.42 -6.45 -3.72
N PHE A 133 5.51 -5.43 -2.88
CA PHE A 133 4.97 -4.10 -3.19
C PHE A 133 5.56 -3.52 -4.47
N VAL A 134 6.90 -3.48 -4.56
CA VAL A 134 7.59 -2.94 -5.74
C VAL A 134 7.25 -3.74 -7.00
N THR A 135 7.20 -5.07 -6.90
CA THR A 135 6.81 -5.95 -8.02
C THR A 135 5.38 -5.70 -8.46
N TYR A 136 4.45 -5.52 -7.52
CA TYR A 136 3.06 -5.21 -7.84
C TYR A 136 2.95 -3.89 -8.61
N THR A 137 3.54 -2.82 -8.11
CA THR A 137 3.52 -1.52 -8.82
C THR A 137 4.12 -1.63 -10.21
N ASN A 138 5.26 -2.32 -10.37
CA ASN A 138 5.87 -2.52 -11.68
C ASN A 138 4.92 -3.26 -12.65
N ASN A 139 4.29 -4.34 -12.19
CA ASN A 139 3.40 -5.14 -13.03
C ASN A 139 2.11 -4.40 -13.39
N THR A 140 1.53 -3.64 -12.44
CA THR A 140 0.36 -2.79 -12.70
C THR A 140 0.69 -1.76 -13.76
N VAL A 141 1.77 -0.98 -13.58
CA VAL A 141 2.17 0.06 -14.54
C VAL A 141 2.52 -0.53 -15.92
N GLN A 142 3.16 -1.70 -15.94
CA GLN A 142 3.46 -2.39 -17.20
C GLN A 142 2.17 -2.80 -17.94
N ALA A 143 1.19 -3.36 -17.23
CA ALA A 143 -0.09 -3.72 -17.83
C ALA A 143 -0.81 -2.48 -18.39
N GLU A 144 -0.79 -1.36 -17.66
CA GLU A 144 -1.35 -0.10 -18.13
C GLU A 144 -0.62 0.47 -19.36
N LYS A 145 0.70 0.34 -19.41
CA LYS A 145 1.48 0.70 -20.60
C LYS A 145 1.06 -0.15 -21.80
N ASP A 146 0.99 -1.47 -21.64
CA ASP A 146 0.66 -2.39 -22.72
C ASP A 146 -0.77 -2.14 -23.24
N ASP A 147 -1.69 -1.80 -22.31
CA ASP A 147 -3.04 -1.35 -22.60
C ASP A 147 -3.03 -0.06 -23.43
N TYR A 148 -2.32 0.98 -22.98
CA TYR A 148 -2.18 2.26 -23.68
C TYR A 148 -1.61 2.08 -25.09
N GLU A 149 -0.55 1.29 -25.26
CA GLU A 149 0.02 1.05 -26.59
C GLU A 149 -0.95 0.29 -27.50
N ALA A 150 -1.72 -0.65 -26.97
CA ALA A 150 -2.69 -1.40 -27.76
C ALA A 150 -3.91 -0.55 -28.16
N SER A 151 -4.40 0.34 -27.28
CA SER A 151 -5.58 1.19 -27.56
C SER A 151 -5.24 2.46 -28.32
N ASP A 152 -4.26 3.22 -27.85
CA ASP A 152 -4.03 4.62 -28.26
C ASP A 152 -2.94 4.76 -29.31
N ILE A 153 -2.02 3.80 -29.40
CA ILE A 153 -0.92 3.82 -30.39
C ILE A 153 -1.20 2.91 -31.58
N ARG A 154 -1.50 1.63 -31.32
CA ARG A 154 -1.72 0.64 -32.39
C ARG A 154 -3.18 0.54 -32.84
N HIS A 155 -4.12 1.00 -32.02
CA HIS A 155 -5.57 0.90 -32.27
C HIS A 155 -6.06 -0.54 -32.54
N GLU A 156 -5.45 -1.53 -31.89
CA GLU A 156 -5.69 -2.97 -32.10
C GLU A 156 -6.72 -3.58 -31.14
N ARG A 157 -7.11 -2.85 -30.08
CA ARG A 157 -8.07 -3.35 -29.09
C ARG A 157 -9.52 -3.10 -29.52
N HIS A 158 -10.22 -4.19 -29.81
CA HIS A 158 -11.67 -4.23 -29.98
C HIS A 158 -12.29 -5.05 -28.83
N ASN A 159 -13.19 -4.46 -28.03
CA ASN A 159 -13.87 -5.03 -26.85
C ASN A 159 -13.03 -5.13 -25.56
N LEU A 160 -13.09 -4.07 -24.74
CA LEU A 160 -12.56 -4.06 -23.38
C LEU A 160 -13.53 -4.80 -22.43
N THR A 161 -13.15 -5.98 -21.94
CA THR A 161 -13.81 -6.63 -20.79
C THR A 161 -13.16 -6.26 -19.46
N ASN A 162 -11.97 -5.64 -19.48
CA ASN A 162 -11.52 -4.83 -18.35
C ASN A 162 -12.36 -3.54 -18.33
N PRO A 163 -12.69 -2.99 -17.15
CA PRO A 163 -13.27 -1.66 -17.07
C PRO A 163 -12.44 -0.72 -17.95
N PRO A 164 -13.07 0.01 -18.88
CA PRO A 164 -12.33 0.89 -19.75
C PRO A 164 -11.64 1.95 -18.87
N HIS A 165 -10.39 2.29 -19.21
CA HIS A 165 -9.69 3.46 -18.66
C HIS A 165 -9.09 3.35 -17.25
N THR A 166 -8.15 2.45 -17.01
CA THR A 166 -7.12 2.75 -16.00
C THR A 166 -5.76 2.61 -16.64
N VAL A 167 -5.41 3.53 -17.55
CA VAL A 167 -4.01 3.82 -17.94
C VAL A 167 -3.42 4.97 -17.10
N GLY A 168 -4.17 5.36 -16.05
CA GLY A 168 -3.94 6.58 -15.28
C GLY A 168 -2.62 6.57 -14.52
N HIS A 169 -2.25 5.45 -13.91
CA HIS A 169 -0.98 5.34 -13.18
C HIS A 169 0.20 5.46 -14.16
N TYR A 170 0.13 4.75 -15.30
CA TYR A 170 1.17 4.83 -16.32
C TYR A 170 1.33 6.26 -16.85
N LEU A 171 0.25 6.89 -17.30
CA LEU A 171 0.27 8.25 -17.84
C LEU A 171 0.72 9.28 -16.79
N GLY A 172 0.29 9.12 -15.53
CA GLY A 172 0.73 9.96 -14.41
C GLY A 172 2.24 9.86 -14.18
N TYR A 173 2.80 8.65 -14.23
CA TYR A 173 4.24 8.42 -14.02
C TYR A 173 5.12 8.94 -15.15
N ILE A 174 4.63 8.92 -16.39
CA ILE A 174 5.38 9.44 -17.55
C ILE A 174 5.09 10.90 -17.88
N ASP A 175 4.25 11.59 -17.10
CA ASP A 175 3.99 13.02 -17.34
C ASP A 175 5.31 13.82 -17.28
N SER A 176 5.63 14.44 -18.41
CA SER A 176 6.84 15.24 -18.60
C SER A 176 6.87 16.51 -17.76
N SER A 177 5.71 16.98 -17.28
CA SER A 177 5.63 18.09 -16.33
C SER A 177 6.37 17.71 -15.05
N SER A 178 6.04 16.57 -14.46
CA SER A 178 6.59 16.01 -13.21
C SER A 178 8.12 16.03 -13.11
N LYS A 179 8.64 16.58 -12.00
CA LYS A 179 10.04 16.70 -11.57
C LYS A 179 10.30 16.03 -10.22
N LYS A 180 9.27 15.91 -9.37
CA LYS A 180 9.38 15.25 -8.07
C LYS A 180 8.44 14.06 -7.93
N PHE A 181 8.83 13.16 -7.05
CA PHE A 181 8.10 11.97 -6.67
C PHE A 181 7.88 11.98 -5.16
N VAL A 182 6.62 11.92 -4.72
CA VAL A 182 6.29 11.84 -3.29
C VAL A 182 5.35 10.66 -3.07
N ILE A 183 5.63 9.85 -2.05
CA ILE A 183 4.86 8.64 -1.76
C ILE A 183 4.60 8.42 -0.28
N GLY A 184 3.33 8.27 0.07
CA GLY A 184 2.87 7.79 1.38
C GLY A 184 2.75 6.27 1.38
N ILE A 185 3.09 5.62 2.49
CA ILE A 185 2.92 4.17 2.66
C ILE A 185 2.22 3.90 4.00
N GLY A 186 0.99 3.37 3.91
CA GLY A 186 0.14 2.99 5.04
C GLY A 186 -0.03 1.48 5.14
N THR A 187 -0.33 0.96 6.34
CA THR A 187 -0.55 -0.49 6.61
C THR A 187 -1.68 -0.67 7.61
N TYR A 188 -2.55 -1.68 7.47
CA TYR A 188 -3.69 -1.93 8.38
C TYR A 188 -3.90 -3.42 8.80
N THR A 189 -3.97 -3.68 10.12
CA THR A 189 -4.36 -4.93 10.85
C THR A 189 -3.57 -6.24 10.68
N SER A 190 -3.86 -7.24 11.54
CA SER A 190 -3.18 -8.55 11.68
C SER A 190 -4.02 -9.70 11.16
N GLY A 191 -3.64 -10.27 10.02
CA GLY A 191 -4.30 -11.42 9.40
C GLY A 191 -4.41 -11.28 7.90
N ASN A 192 -4.67 -10.06 7.43
CA ASN A 192 -4.57 -9.62 6.04
C ASN A 192 -3.83 -8.27 6.08
N ALA A 193 -2.64 -8.14 5.48
CA ALA A 193 -1.98 -6.83 5.42
C ALA A 193 -2.39 -6.14 4.13
N ILE A 194 -3.19 -5.10 4.22
CA ILE A 194 -3.37 -4.19 3.08
C ILE A 194 -2.36 -3.06 3.29
N TYR A 195 -1.68 -2.64 2.23
CA TYR A 195 -1.00 -1.35 2.19
C TYR A 195 -1.64 -0.48 1.11
N VAL A 196 -1.60 0.84 1.31
CA VAL A 196 -1.88 1.82 0.26
C VAL A 196 -0.65 2.66 0.06
N ALA A 197 -0.36 2.94 -1.20
CA ALA A 197 0.54 4.01 -1.55
C ALA A 197 -0.01 4.81 -2.72
N SER A 198 0.20 6.13 -2.64
CA SER A 198 -0.05 7.04 -3.74
C SER A 198 1.11 7.95 -4.03
N VAL A 199 1.24 8.19 -5.33
CA VAL A 199 2.14 9.12 -6.00
C VAL A 199 1.35 10.38 -6.30
N MET A 200 2.00 11.55 -6.24
CA MET A 200 1.54 12.73 -6.95
C MET A 200 2.73 13.49 -7.56
N SER A 201 2.42 14.09 -8.70
CA SER A 201 3.14 15.09 -9.48
C SER A 201 3.30 16.46 -8.80
N ASP A 202 4.25 17.19 -9.36
CA ASP A 202 4.80 18.51 -9.07
C ASP A 202 4.18 19.43 -8.01
N LEU A 203 5.14 19.89 -7.21
CA LEU A 203 5.26 21.24 -6.67
C LEU A 203 5.60 22.21 -7.82
N ASN A 204 4.67 23.10 -8.14
CA ASN A 204 5.02 24.42 -8.73
C ASN A 204 5.29 25.40 -7.60
#